data_AF-A0A937WD16-F1
#
_entry.id   AF-A0A937WD16-F1
#
_cell.length_a   1.000
_cell.length_b   1.000
_cell.length_c   1.000
_cell.angle_alpha   90.00
_cell.angle_beta   90.00
_cell.angle_gamma   90.00
#
_symmetry.space_group_name_H-M   'P 1'
#
loop_
_entity.id
_entity.type
_entity.pdbx_description
1 polymer ?
#
loop_
_entity_poly.entity_id
_entity_poly.type
_entity_poly.pdbx_seq_one_letter_code
_entity_poly.pdbx_strand_id
1 'polypeptide(L)'
;MCSKMRMLILLFGLIIFEYPGYIIAQLVPCNLDPSVPSGSDTEWTLRVWLVKDTTGPAKHWYNGYANFEVNPSGGPGDALWTINAAASTWNGASWNGISGDFIFYYIGTTNRLAVKDWHNVVCFDWFERQGEHPPAEAIIQRVATLRPDRIVEVDTVLNLYVPWTPGGYDVQNVATHEFRHWLHLYDLSGPCSEFTEFTMWYGT
;
A
#
# COMPACT_ATOMS: atom_id res chain seq x y z
N MET A 1 20.06 -26.96 5.90
CA MET A 1 19.00 -27.98 5.75
C MET A 1 17.71 -27.23 5.45
N CYS A 2 17.26 -27.29 4.19
CA CYS A 2 16.06 -26.61 3.73
C CYS A 2 14.85 -27.50 4.04
N SER A 3 13.94 -27.08 4.91
CA SER A 3 12.68 -27.79 5.13
C SER A 3 11.77 -27.54 3.94
N LYS A 4 11.12 -28.60 3.45
CA LYS A 4 10.23 -28.54 2.28
C LYS A 4 9.02 -27.65 2.57
N MET A 5 8.91 -26.55 1.83
CA MET A 5 7.70 -25.74 1.76
C MET A 5 6.64 -26.50 0.96
N ARG A 6 5.42 -26.64 1.49
CA ARG A 6 4.26 -27.15 0.75
C ARG A 6 3.35 -25.98 0.43
N MET A 7 3.29 -25.64 -0.85
CA MET A 7 2.37 -24.66 -1.41
C MET A 7 1.05 -25.38 -1.71
N LEU A 8 -0.05 -24.96 -1.09
CA LEU A 8 -1.39 -25.38 -1.48
C LEU A 8 -2.16 -24.15 -1.95
N ILE A 9 -2.25 -23.99 -3.26
CA ILE A 9 -3.10 -23.00 -3.92
C ILE A 9 -4.50 -23.59 -3.94
N LEU A 10 -5.45 -22.91 -3.28
CA LEU A 10 -6.87 -23.11 -3.57
C LEU A 10 -7.40 -21.82 -4.19
N LEU A 11 -8.21 -21.97 -5.23
CA LEU A 11 -9.01 -20.91 -5.82
C LEU A 11 -9.64 -20.07 -4.70
N PHE A 12 -9.68 -18.74 -4.85
CA PHE A 12 -10.19 -17.73 -3.89
C PHE A 12 -9.17 -17.03 -2.95
N GLY A 13 -7.93 -16.80 -3.44
CA GLY A 13 -7.29 -15.49 -3.26
C GLY A 13 -6.69 -15.10 -1.90
N LEU A 14 -5.96 -15.99 -1.22
CA LEU A 14 -5.11 -15.64 -0.08
C LEU A 14 -3.78 -16.42 -0.14
N ILE A 15 -2.65 -15.73 0.01
CA ILE A 15 -1.31 -16.33 0.14
C ILE A 15 -0.62 -15.71 1.36
N ILE A 16 -0.15 -16.53 2.30
CA ILE A 16 0.71 -16.13 3.44
C ILE A 16 1.92 -17.05 3.46
N PHE A 17 3.13 -16.51 3.60
CA PHE A 17 4.36 -17.26 3.85
C PHE A 17 4.90 -16.94 5.25
N GLU A 18 5.37 -17.95 5.98
CA GLU A 18 6.04 -17.80 7.28
C GLU A 18 7.56 -17.64 7.11
N TYR A 19 8.10 -16.52 7.60
CA TYR A 19 9.52 -16.35 7.93
C TYR A 19 9.64 -15.43 9.16
N PRO A 20 10.65 -15.57 10.02
CA PRO A 20 10.83 -14.66 11.14
C PRO A 20 11.14 -13.25 10.63
N GLY A 21 10.18 -12.33 10.79
CA GLY A 21 10.35 -10.89 10.52
C GLY A 21 9.35 -10.20 9.59
N TYR A 22 8.25 -10.85 9.16
CA TYR A 22 7.31 -10.25 8.19
C TYR A 22 5.82 -10.31 8.59
N ILE A 23 5.03 -9.50 7.86
CA ILE A 23 3.59 -9.22 7.98
C ILE A 23 2.74 -10.48 7.76
N ILE A 24 1.73 -10.68 8.60
CA ILE A 24 0.72 -11.75 8.45
C ILE A 24 -0.59 -11.07 8.03
N ALA A 25 -1.07 -11.30 6.81
CA ALA A 25 -2.39 -10.83 6.38
C ALA A 25 -3.32 -12.02 6.17
N GLN A 26 -4.43 -12.09 6.90
CA GLN A 26 -5.41 -13.16 6.79
C GLN A 26 -6.73 -12.60 6.26
N LEU A 27 -7.26 -13.18 5.18
CA LEU A 27 -8.68 -13.03 4.84
C LEU A 27 -9.48 -13.94 5.77
N VAL A 28 -10.31 -13.33 6.61
CA VAL A 28 -11.23 -14.04 7.49
C VAL A 28 -12.62 -13.90 6.87
N PRO A 29 -13.32 -15.01 6.54
CA PRO A 29 -14.72 -14.90 6.18
C PRO A 29 -15.48 -14.34 7.40
N CYS A 30 -16.36 -13.36 7.18
CA CYS A 30 -17.10 -12.65 8.23
C CYS A 30 -17.77 -13.56 9.26
N ASN A 31 -18.20 -14.76 8.86
CA ASN A 31 -18.80 -15.77 9.74
C ASN A 31 -17.84 -16.37 10.79
N LEU A 32 -16.53 -16.14 10.64
CA LEU A 32 -15.49 -16.52 11.60
C LEU A 32 -14.91 -15.31 12.36
N ASP A 33 -15.41 -14.10 12.08
CA ASP A 33 -15.01 -12.88 12.75
C ASP A 33 -16.01 -12.50 13.87
N PRO A 34 -15.67 -12.69 15.16
CA PRO A 34 -16.60 -12.42 16.26
C PRO A 34 -16.94 -10.94 16.45
N SER A 35 -16.30 -10.02 15.69
CA SER A 35 -16.59 -8.59 15.73
C SER A 35 -17.57 -8.11 14.65
N VAL A 36 -17.98 -8.99 13.72
CA VAL A 36 -18.96 -8.67 12.67
C VAL A 36 -20.36 -9.14 13.10
N PRO A 37 -21.41 -8.28 13.05
CA PRO A 37 -22.77 -8.68 13.36
C PRO A 37 -23.25 -9.83 12.48
N SER A 38 -23.86 -10.87 13.08
CA SER A 38 -24.32 -12.05 12.34
C SER A 38 -25.41 -11.67 11.32
N GLY A 39 -25.13 -11.87 10.02
CA GLY A 39 -26.11 -11.67 8.94
C GLY A 39 -25.55 -11.13 7.61
N SER A 40 -24.26 -10.83 7.50
CA SER A 40 -23.62 -10.33 6.27
C SER A 40 -22.76 -11.39 5.58
N ASP A 41 -23.36 -12.52 5.19
CA ASP A 41 -22.67 -13.73 4.69
C ASP A 41 -21.93 -13.60 3.33
N THR A 42 -21.64 -12.37 2.86
CA THR A 42 -20.94 -12.11 1.59
C THR A 42 -19.72 -11.21 1.71
N GLU A 43 -19.34 -10.77 2.90
CA GLU A 43 -18.21 -9.83 3.07
C GLU A 43 -16.98 -10.52 3.69
N TRP A 44 -15.81 -10.31 3.09
CA TRP A 44 -14.53 -10.80 3.59
C TRP A 44 -13.81 -9.68 4.33
N THR A 45 -13.28 -9.94 5.53
CA THR A 45 -12.45 -8.96 6.24
C THR A 45 -10.97 -9.31 6.07
N LEU A 46 -10.18 -8.37 5.56
CA LEU A 46 -8.73 -8.47 5.53
C LEU A 46 -8.19 -8.03 6.90
N ARG A 47 -7.60 -8.96 7.66
CA ARG A 47 -6.91 -8.65 8.91
C ARG A 47 -5.41 -8.71 8.68
N VAL A 48 -4.77 -7.54 8.64
CA VAL A 48 -3.31 -7.42 8.54
C VAL A 48 -2.73 -7.26 9.95
N TRP A 49 -1.96 -8.24 10.38
CA TRP A 49 -1.17 -8.21 11.60
C TRP A 49 0.27 -7.84 11.26
N LEU A 50 0.65 -6.61 11.63
CA LEU A 50 1.96 -6.05 11.36
C LEU A 50 2.93 -6.43 12.49
N VAL A 51 3.94 -7.23 12.17
CA VAL A 51 5.02 -7.59 13.10
C VAL A 51 6.05 -6.47 13.09
N LYS A 52 6.41 -5.99 14.29
CA LYS A 52 7.35 -4.90 14.52
C LYS A 52 8.75 -5.23 13.97
N ASP A 53 9.28 -4.37 13.10
CA ASP A 53 10.73 -4.24 12.90
C ASP A 53 11.37 -3.72 14.21
N THR A 54 12.29 -4.50 14.78
CA THR A 54 12.93 -4.19 16.06
C THR A 54 14.09 -3.19 15.96
N THR A 55 14.40 -2.64 14.77
CA THR A 55 15.61 -1.83 14.56
C THR A 55 15.42 -0.30 14.66
N GLY A 56 14.30 0.17 15.24
CA GLY A 56 14.10 1.60 15.56
C GLY A 56 12.68 1.90 16.06
N PRO A 57 12.37 3.16 16.44
CA PRO A 57 10.99 3.55 16.68
C PRO A 57 10.21 3.44 15.37
N ALA A 58 9.08 2.72 15.41
CA ALA A 58 8.19 2.53 14.27
C ALA A 58 7.80 3.90 13.69
N LYS A 59 7.96 4.06 12.38
CA LYS A 59 7.55 5.31 11.72
C LYS A 59 6.05 5.27 11.51
N HIS A 60 5.37 6.34 11.88
CA HIS A 60 3.92 6.38 11.84
C HIS A 60 3.40 7.79 11.62
N TRP A 61 2.14 7.86 11.17
CA TRP A 61 1.37 9.10 11.16
C TRP A 61 0.95 9.46 12.58
N TYR A 62 1.14 10.72 12.95
CA TYR A 62 0.86 11.18 14.31
C TYR A 62 -0.63 11.13 14.69
N ASN A 63 -1.52 11.38 13.72
CA ASN A 63 -2.96 11.49 13.98
C ASN A 63 -3.75 10.22 13.65
N GLY A 64 -3.09 9.12 13.25
CA GLY A 64 -3.80 7.92 12.79
C GLY A 64 -4.53 8.09 11.45
N TYR A 65 -4.24 9.14 10.69
CA TYR A 65 -4.77 9.32 9.34
C TYR A 65 -3.73 10.02 8.46
N ALA A 66 -3.91 9.89 7.14
CA ALA A 66 -3.22 10.70 6.13
C ALA A 66 -4.26 11.35 5.21
N ASN A 67 -4.27 12.68 5.17
CA ASN A 67 -5.04 13.41 4.18
C ASN A 67 -4.27 13.38 2.86
N PHE A 68 -4.93 13.16 1.72
CA PHE A 68 -4.26 13.20 0.42
C PHE A 68 -5.08 13.88 -0.66
N GLU A 69 -4.38 14.52 -1.59
CA GLU A 69 -4.92 15.07 -2.82
C GLU A 69 -4.50 14.18 -4.00
N VAL A 70 -5.29 14.21 -5.08
CA VAL A 70 -4.95 13.51 -6.32
C VAL A 70 -4.79 14.52 -7.45
N ASN A 71 -3.67 14.46 -8.16
CA ASN A 71 -3.52 15.11 -9.46
C ASN A 71 -3.70 14.04 -10.55
N PRO A 72 -4.90 13.94 -11.16
CA PRO A 72 -5.17 12.91 -12.17
C PRO A 72 -4.61 13.26 -13.55
N SER A 73 -4.00 14.44 -13.73
CA SER A 73 -3.51 14.90 -15.02
C SER A 73 -2.47 13.94 -15.59
N GLY A 74 -2.68 13.47 -16.82
CA GLY A 74 -1.80 12.50 -17.50
C GLY A 74 -2.12 11.03 -17.22
N GLY A 75 -2.92 10.73 -16.19
CA GLY A 75 -3.40 9.37 -15.90
C GLY A 75 -4.59 8.94 -16.77
N PRO A 76 -5.03 7.66 -16.63
CA PRO A 76 -6.26 7.19 -17.25
C PRO A 76 -7.50 7.91 -16.69
N GLY A 77 -8.61 7.90 -17.45
CA GLY A 77 -9.81 8.69 -17.13
C GLY A 77 -10.51 8.32 -15.82
N ASP A 78 -10.27 7.13 -15.30
CA ASP A 78 -10.80 6.60 -14.03
C ASP A 78 -9.78 6.67 -12.88
N ALA A 79 -8.59 7.24 -13.09
CA ALA A 79 -7.49 7.27 -12.12
C ALA A 79 -7.90 7.78 -10.74
N LEU A 80 -8.74 8.82 -10.69
CA LEU A 80 -9.21 9.36 -9.42
C LEU A 80 -9.99 8.33 -8.61
N TRP A 81 -10.88 7.56 -9.27
CA TRP A 81 -11.69 6.56 -8.59
C TRP A 81 -10.83 5.36 -8.15
N THR A 82 -9.93 4.89 -9.01
CA THR A 82 -9.05 3.75 -8.73
C THR A 82 -8.04 4.04 -7.61
N ILE A 83 -7.46 5.25 -7.57
CA ILE A 83 -6.57 5.68 -6.47
C ILE A 83 -7.34 5.75 -5.14
N ASN A 84 -8.56 6.26 -5.14
CA ASN A 84 -9.39 6.28 -3.93
C ASN A 84 -9.76 4.88 -3.44
N ALA A 85 -10.07 3.96 -4.36
CA ALA A 85 -10.32 2.56 -4.04
C ALA A 85 -9.06 1.90 -3.46
N ALA A 86 -7.89 2.16 -4.04
CA ALA A 86 -6.60 1.68 -3.55
C ALA A 86 -6.31 2.14 -2.11
N ALA A 87 -6.49 3.43 -1.83
CA ALA A 87 -6.35 4.00 -0.49
C ALA A 87 -7.31 3.33 0.51
N SER A 88 -8.56 3.15 0.10
CA SER A 88 -9.61 2.57 0.96
C SER A 88 -9.33 1.12 1.37
N THR A 89 -8.54 0.36 0.60
CA THR A 89 -8.09 -1.00 0.97
C THR A 89 -7.38 -1.04 2.32
N TRP A 90 -6.72 0.06 2.70
CA TRP A 90 -5.95 0.17 3.93
C TRP A 90 -6.73 0.84 5.08
N ASN A 91 -7.94 1.35 4.81
CA ASN A 91 -8.76 1.94 5.87
C ASN A 91 -9.20 0.85 6.85
N GLY A 92 -8.99 1.07 8.16
CA GLY A 92 -9.23 0.04 9.18
C GLY A 92 -8.03 -0.90 9.40
N ALA A 93 -6.90 -0.67 8.74
CA ALA A 93 -5.66 -1.37 9.08
C ALA A 93 -5.23 -0.98 10.49
N SER A 94 -5.14 -1.96 11.39
CA SER A 94 -4.73 -1.78 12.78
C SER A 94 -3.25 -2.14 12.98
N TRP A 95 -2.49 -1.30 13.68
CA TRP A 95 -1.09 -1.56 14.00
C TRP A 95 -0.93 -2.13 15.42
N ASN A 96 -0.45 -3.37 15.56
CA ASN A 96 0.09 -3.94 16.81
C ASN A 96 -0.69 -3.59 18.11
N GLY A 97 -2.01 -3.79 18.12
CA GLY A 97 -2.86 -3.53 19.29
C GLY A 97 -3.10 -2.06 19.62
N ILE A 98 -2.62 -1.12 18.80
CA ILE A 98 -3.06 0.28 18.81
C ILE A 98 -4.43 0.29 18.13
N SER A 99 -5.47 0.32 18.95
CA SER A 99 -6.85 0.54 18.51
C SER A 99 -6.96 1.96 17.94
N GLY A 100 -6.91 2.06 16.63
CA GLY A 100 -7.09 3.28 15.87
C GLY A 100 -7.04 2.88 14.42
N ASP A 101 -8.21 2.75 13.82
CA ASP A 101 -8.35 2.47 12.39
C ASP A 101 -7.58 3.55 11.64
N PHE A 102 -6.46 3.18 11.00
CA PHE A 102 -5.79 4.14 10.14
C PHE A 102 -6.73 4.49 8.99
N ILE A 103 -6.78 5.77 8.63
CA ILE A 103 -7.65 6.25 7.54
C ILE A 103 -6.84 7.08 6.55
N PHE A 104 -6.88 6.70 5.28
CA PHE A 104 -6.62 7.60 4.17
C PHE A 104 -7.85 8.46 3.91
N TYR A 105 -7.69 9.77 3.99
CA TYR A 105 -8.77 10.73 3.82
C TYR A 105 -8.52 11.57 2.57
N TYR A 106 -9.27 11.28 1.52
CA TYR A 106 -9.20 12.06 0.28
C TYR A 106 -9.79 13.45 0.49
N ILE A 107 -9.00 14.50 0.22
CA ILE A 107 -9.41 15.90 0.45
C ILE A 107 -9.68 16.69 -0.83
N GLY A 108 -9.43 16.12 -2.01
CA GLY A 108 -9.79 16.74 -3.29
C GLY A 108 -8.76 16.55 -4.39
N THR A 109 -9.10 17.06 -5.58
CA THR A 109 -8.17 17.10 -6.72
C THR A 109 -7.23 18.30 -6.61
N THR A 110 -6.02 18.15 -7.12
CA THR A 110 -4.99 19.19 -7.14
C THR A 110 -4.28 19.24 -8.49
N ASN A 111 -3.55 20.31 -8.75
CA ASN A 111 -2.58 20.40 -9.87
C ASN A 111 -1.13 20.26 -9.39
N ARG A 112 -0.92 19.97 -8.09
CA ARG A 112 0.41 19.74 -7.51
C ARG A 112 1.03 18.46 -8.06
N LEU A 113 2.35 18.45 -8.12
CA LEU A 113 3.16 17.24 -8.35
C LEU A 113 3.79 16.81 -7.04
N ALA A 114 4.46 15.67 -7.03
CA ALA A 114 5.21 15.18 -5.87
C ALA A 114 6.41 16.10 -5.58
N VAL A 115 6.24 16.98 -4.60
CA VAL A 115 7.23 17.96 -4.18
C VAL A 115 7.09 18.11 -2.68
N LYS A 116 8.23 18.20 -1.99
CA LYS A 116 8.27 18.47 -0.56
C LYS A 116 7.65 19.83 -0.22
N ASP A 117 6.37 19.86 0.07
CA ASP A 117 5.57 21.06 0.29
C ASP A 117 4.51 20.92 1.41
N TRP A 118 4.57 19.84 2.19
CA TRP A 118 3.64 19.49 3.28
C TRP A 118 2.26 19.05 2.82
N HIS A 119 2.09 18.77 1.53
CA HIS A 119 0.92 18.06 1.01
C HIS A 119 1.26 16.58 0.83
N ASN A 120 0.23 15.74 0.80
CA ASN A 120 0.39 14.36 0.36
C ASN A 120 -0.30 14.24 -0.97
N VAL A 121 0.47 14.06 -2.04
CA VAL A 121 -0.07 14.08 -3.39
C VAL A 121 0.16 12.74 -4.06
N VAL A 122 -0.91 12.17 -4.62
CA VAL A 122 -0.79 11.11 -5.63
C VAL A 122 -0.91 11.76 -7.00
N CYS A 123 0.14 11.72 -7.82
CA CYS A 123 0.15 12.33 -9.14
C CYS A 123 0.69 11.39 -10.21
N PHE A 124 0.40 11.71 -11.47
CA PHE A 124 1.10 11.11 -12.59
C PHE A 124 2.19 12.06 -13.08
N ASP A 125 3.42 11.57 -13.17
CA ASP A 125 4.53 12.33 -13.73
C ASP A 125 5.57 11.39 -14.35
N TRP A 126 6.46 11.93 -15.17
CA TRP A 126 7.59 11.18 -15.69
C TRP A 126 8.72 11.15 -14.66
N PHE A 127 9.27 9.98 -14.38
CA PHE A 127 10.51 9.87 -13.63
C PHE A 127 11.34 8.64 -14.04
N GLU A 128 12.61 8.67 -13.66
CA GLU A 128 13.59 7.62 -13.91
C GLU A 128 14.47 7.46 -12.67
N ARG A 129 14.79 6.22 -12.33
CA ARG A 129 15.68 5.89 -11.22
C ARG A 129 16.75 4.92 -11.69
N GLN A 130 18.00 5.38 -11.67
CA GLN A 130 19.18 4.58 -12.03
C GLN A 130 19.14 3.94 -13.44
N GLY A 131 18.52 4.60 -14.43
CA GLY A 131 18.37 4.04 -15.78
C GLY A 131 17.08 3.23 -15.98
N GLU A 132 16.25 3.10 -14.94
CA GLU A 132 15.02 2.32 -14.97
C GLU A 132 13.78 3.21 -14.81
N HIS A 133 12.64 2.72 -15.31
CA HIS A 133 11.35 3.39 -15.24
C HIS A 133 10.38 2.56 -14.41
N PRO A 134 10.51 2.55 -13.07
CA PRO A 134 9.58 1.84 -12.23
C PRO A 134 8.16 2.43 -12.39
N PRO A 135 7.11 1.62 -12.20
CA PRO A 135 5.73 2.06 -12.43
C PRO A 135 5.28 3.13 -11.44
N ALA A 136 5.84 3.14 -10.22
CA ALA A 136 5.54 4.16 -9.22
C ALA A 136 6.66 4.32 -8.19
N GLU A 137 6.58 5.40 -7.41
CA GLU A 137 7.45 5.65 -6.26
C GLU A 137 6.71 6.42 -5.17
N ALA A 138 6.76 5.94 -3.93
CA ALA A 138 6.37 6.67 -2.74
C ALA A 138 7.56 7.42 -2.09
N ILE A 139 7.44 8.74 -1.95
CA ILE A 139 8.47 9.62 -1.42
C ILE A 139 8.09 10.04 0.00
N ILE A 140 8.71 9.41 1.01
CA ILE A 140 8.39 9.65 2.42
C ILE A 140 9.26 10.77 3.00
N GLN A 141 8.62 11.86 3.43
CA GLN A 141 9.25 12.99 4.10
C GLN A 141 9.13 12.89 5.63
N ARG A 142 10.21 13.28 6.32
CA ARG A 142 10.38 13.16 7.77
C ARG A 142 11.06 14.42 8.33
N VAL A 143 10.75 14.75 9.58
CA VAL A 143 11.46 15.81 10.33
C VAL A 143 12.55 15.18 11.19
N ALA A 144 13.76 15.09 10.63
CA ALA A 144 14.88 14.34 11.21
C ALA A 144 15.32 14.82 12.60
N THR A 145 15.18 16.12 12.91
CA THR A 145 15.77 16.72 14.12
C THR A 145 14.87 16.72 15.34
N LEU A 146 13.53 16.77 15.17
CA LEU A 146 12.60 16.92 16.30
C LEU A 146 11.70 15.70 16.52
N ARG A 147 11.34 14.98 15.44
CA ARG A 147 10.42 13.84 15.48
C ARG A 147 10.82 12.83 14.39
N PRO A 148 11.97 12.14 14.54
CA PRO A 148 12.49 11.25 13.50
C PRO A 148 11.61 10.02 13.26
N ASP A 149 10.67 9.74 14.16
CA ASP A 149 9.67 8.68 14.11
C ASP A 149 8.36 9.09 13.42
N ARG A 150 8.18 10.37 13.08
CA ARG A 150 6.95 10.88 12.51
C ARG A 150 7.04 11.03 10.99
N ILE A 151 6.08 10.42 10.30
CA ILE A 151 5.79 10.75 8.91
C ILE A 151 5.08 12.11 8.90
N VAL A 152 5.59 13.04 8.10
CA VAL A 152 4.97 14.37 7.95
C VAL A 152 4.32 14.57 6.60
N GLU A 153 4.83 13.86 5.59
CA GLU A 153 4.39 13.98 4.22
C GLU A 153 4.81 12.71 3.46
N VAL A 154 3.96 12.27 2.55
CA VAL A 154 4.25 11.21 1.59
C VAL A 154 3.59 11.59 0.27
N ASP A 155 4.41 11.65 -0.78
CA ASP A 155 3.92 11.76 -2.14
C ASP A 155 4.02 10.42 -2.85
N THR A 156 3.16 10.19 -3.83
CA THR A 156 3.24 9.04 -4.72
C THR A 156 3.22 9.52 -6.17
N VAL A 157 4.24 9.13 -6.93
CA VAL A 157 4.30 9.36 -8.37
C VAL A 157 3.97 8.07 -9.09
N LEU A 158 2.94 8.10 -9.93
CA LEU A 158 2.62 7.06 -10.89
C LEU A 158 3.30 7.43 -12.23
N ASN A 159 4.25 6.61 -12.67
CA ASN A 159 5.12 6.95 -13.80
C ASN A 159 4.35 7.04 -15.12
N LEU A 160 4.49 8.15 -15.84
CA LEU A 160 3.94 8.32 -17.19
C LEU A 160 4.69 7.52 -18.26
N TYR A 161 5.85 6.94 -17.94
CA TYR A 161 6.58 6.06 -18.85
C TYR A 161 5.84 4.74 -19.10
N VAL A 162 5.12 4.22 -18.10
CA VAL A 162 4.47 2.91 -18.21
C VAL A 162 3.05 3.03 -18.76
N PRO A 163 2.58 2.05 -19.55
CA PRO A 163 1.23 2.08 -20.11
C PRO A 163 0.19 1.65 -19.05
N TRP A 164 -0.50 2.63 -18.47
CA TRP A 164 -1.66 2.40 -17.58
C TRP A 164 -2.84 1.85 -18.38
N THR A 165 -3.03 0.53 -18.34
CA THR A 165 -4.03 -0.15 -19.17
C THR A 165 -4.63 -1.37 -18.47
N PRO A 166 -5.90 -1.70 -18.74
CA PRO A 166 -6.47 -2.99 -18.38
C PRO A 166 -5.70 -4.11 -19.09
N GLY A 167 -4.84 -4.83 -18.36
CA GLY A 167 -3.96 -5.89 -18.87
C GLY A 167 -2.46 -5.55 -18.86
N GLY A 168 -2.09 -4.29 -18.57
CA GLY A 168 -0.72 -3.85 -18.32
C GLY A 168 -0.50 -3.55 -16.84
N TYR A 169 0.04 -2.36 -16.55
CA TYR A 169 0.06 -1.83 -15.19
C TYR A 169 -1.33 -1.30 -14.82
N ASP A 170 -1.89 -1.86 -13.76
CA ASP A 170 -3.18 -1.44 -13.21
C ASP A 170 -2.97 -0.36 -12.13
N VAL A 171 -3.63 0.79 -12.29
CA VAL A 171 -3.47 1.93 -11.37
C VAL A 171 -3.91 1.57 -9.96
N GLN A 172 -4.99 0.81 -9.79
CA GLN A 172 -5.48 0.45 -8.47
C GLN A 172 -4.48 -0.44 -7.74
N ASN A 173 -3.95 -1.47 -8.40
CA ASN A 173 -2.96 -2.37 -7.81
C ASN A 173 -1.66 -1.65 -7.45
N VAL A 174 -1.11 -0.87 -8.39
CA VAL A 174 0.12 -0.13 -8.15
C VAL A 174 -0.09 0.90 -7.04
N ALA A 175 -1.16 1.69 -7.07
CA ALA A 175 -1.44 2.63 -5.99
C ALA A 175 -1.67 1.91 -4.64
N THR A 176 -2.30 0.74 -4.63
CA THR A 176 -2.51 -0.05 -3.39
C THR A 176 -1.18 -0.48 -2.81
N HIS A 177 -0.24 -0.90 -3.66
CA HIS A 177 1.14 -1.17 -3.27
C HIS A 177 1.77 0.08 -2.67
N GLU A 178 1.73 1.21 -3.36
CA GLU A 178 2.37 2.44 -2.86
C GLU A 178 1.78 2.94 -1.54
N PHE A 179 0.46 2.83 -1.33
CA PHE A 179 -0.18 3.20 -0.07
C PHE A 179 0.32 2.39 1.13
N ARG A 180 0.88 1.19 0.92
CA ARG A 180 1.54 0.43 2.01
C ARG A 180 2.76 1.16 2.55
N HIS A 181 3.48 1.90 1.71
CA HIS A 181 4.68 2.65 2.10
C HIS A 181 4.34 3.87 2.94
N TRP A 182 3.14 4.43 2.75
CA TRP A 182 2.62 5.48 3.64
C TRP A 182 2.42 4.94 5.07
N LEU A 183 2.19 3.64 5.22
CA LEU A 183 2.14 2.95 6.52
C LEU A 183 3.52 2.46 6.99
N HIS A 184 4.59 2.87 6.30
CA HIS A 184 5.96 2.43 6.56
C HIS A 184 6.16 0.91 6.47
N LEU A 185 5.39 0.25 5.60
CA LEU A 185 5.61 -1.15 5.27
C LEU A 185 6.68 -1.23 4.19
N TYR A 186 7.68 -2.08 4.41
CA TYR A 186 8.74 -2.33 3.44
C TYR A 186 8.24 -3.17 2.27
N ASP A 187 9.03 -3.14 1.20
CA ASP A 187 8.85 -4.10 0.12
C ASP A 187 8.97 -5.53 0.62
N LEU A 188 8.13 -6.40 0.06
CA LEU A 188 8.27 -7.84 0.27
C LEU A 188 9.45 -8.35 -0.56
N SER A 189 10.66 -8.21 -0.03
CA SER A 189 11.88 -8.75 -0.62
C SER A 189 12.34 -10.02 0.15
N GLY A 190 12.29 -11.16 -0.51
CA GLY A 190 12.82 -12.45 -0.06
C GLY A 190 13.50 -13.21 -1.21
N PRO A 191 14.25 -14.28 -0.97
CA PRO A 191 14.94 -15.04 -2.04
C PRO A 191 13.99 -15.74 -3.04
N CYS A 192 12.68 -15.63 -2.86
CA CYS A 192 11.64 -16.01 -3.83
C CYS A 192 10.82 -14.79 -4.36
N SER A 193 11.25 -13.56 -4.06
CA SER A 193 10.55 -12.28 -4.32
C SER A 193 10.83 -11.66 -5.67
N GLU A 194 11.61 -12.33 -6.51
CA GLU A 194 11.74 -11.98 -7.92
C GLU A 194 10.36 -11.98 -8.63
N PHE A 195 9.30 -12.47 -7.96
CA PHE A 195 7.92 -12.54 -8.45
C PHE A 195 6.87 -11.77 -7.62
N THR A 196 7.20 -11.09 -6.50
CA THR A 196 6.16 -10.43 -5.68
C THR A 196 5.72 -9.07 -6.23
N GLU A 197 6.61 -8.38 -6.95
CA GLU A 197 6.26 -7.15 -7.69
C GLU A 197 5.60 -7.43 -9.05
N PHE A 198 5.65 -8.69 -9.54
CA PHE A 198 4.91 -9.11 -10.74
C PHE A 198 3.38 -9.08 -10.57
N THR A 199 2.86 -8.92 -9.36
CA THR A 199 1.40 -8.69 -9.16
C THR A 199 0.93 -7.32 -9.67
N MET A 200 1.86 -6.40 -9.95
CA MET A 200 1.57 -5.08 -10.48
C MET A 200 1.49 -5.03 -12.02
N TRP A 201 1.97 -6.08 -12.70
CA TRP A 201 1.99 -6.17 -14.16
C TRP A 201 1.24 -7.43 -14.62
N TYR A 202 0.17 -7.25 -15.39
CA TYR A 202 -0.64 -8.36 -15.89
C TYR A 202 -0.28 -8.84 -17.31
N GLY A 203 0.78 -8.29 -17.92
CA GLY A 203 1.14 -8.59 -19.31
C GLY A 203 1.93 -9.89 -19.47
N THR A 204 1.47 -10.75 -20.39
CA THR A 204 2.16 -11.94 -20.91
C THR A 204 3.25 -11.63 -21.92
#